data_AF-A0A7W0VSX7-F1
#
_entry.id   AF-A0A7W0VSX7-F1
#
_cell.length_a   1.000
_cell.length_b   1.000
_cell.length_c   1.000
_cell.angle_alpha   90.00
_cell.angle_beta   90.00
_cell.angle_gamma   90.00
#
_symmetry.space_group_name_H-M   'P 1'
#
loop_
_entity.id
_entity.type
_entity.pdbx_description
1 polymer ?
#
loop_
_entity_poly.entity_id
_entity_poly.type
_entity_poly.pdbx_seq_one_letter_code
_entity_poly.pdbx_strand_id
1 'polypeptide(L)'
;MRTVLALIAASGCGLDDPPVQPSWQVDVMPVLAANCVRCHTYPTIGFAAPGLRMDSYDAVEVVAFDAPIDGAAHNATLIAQRIQYSKYRPGETVMPPGRELGDYEIGVLRNWAGLVDGSLKAPRGAGRSDNAPPELTLEEIGRNGVLVMFRYEVRDRDRDLVVGNLRGPRKKGNEVTGVVADLVSGRGTFTIDLTDVPAGSYELVARLDDGADIDGPDGTNDFIEISAGMLVVP
;
A
#
# COMPACT_ATOMS: atom_id res chain seq x y z
N MET A 1 -56.83 30.58 0.76
CA MET A 1 -55.42 30.22 0.52
C MET A 1 -54.84 29.64 1.80
N ARG A 2 -54.50 28.35 1.83
CA ARG A 2 -53.87 27.69 2.98
C ARG A 2 -52.36 27.65 2.74
N THR A 3 -51.62 28.39 3.54
CA THR A 3 -50.15 28.36 3.56
C THR A 3 -49.72 27.05 4.24
N VAL A 4 -49.16 26.13 3.46
CA VAL A 4 -48.51 24.93 3.98
C VAL A 4 -47.07 25.31 4.31
N LEU A 5 -46.75 25.35 5.60
CA LEU A 5 -45.39 25.52 6.10
C LEU A 5 -44.71 24.15 6.02
N ALA A 6 -43.79 23.98 5.07
CA ALA A 6 -42.96 22.77 4.99
C ALA A 6 -41.79 22.91 5.97
N LEU A 7 -41.80 22.11 7.05
CA LEU A 7 -40.61 21.90 7.87
C LEU A 7 -39.60 21.07 7.07
N ILE A 8 -38.50 21.69 6.66
CA ILE A 8 -37.30 20.97 6.22
C ILE A 8 -36.60 20.53 7.51
N ALA A 9 -36.74 19.25 7.86
CA ALA A 9 -35.91 18.64 8.90
C ALA A 9 -34.46 18.62 8.40
N ALA A 10 -33.63 19.49 8.94
CA ALA A 10 -32.19 19.39 8.80
C ALA A 10 -31.74 18.13 9.57
N SER A 11 -31.53 17.02 8.86
CA SER A 11 -30.70 15.92 9.34
C SER A 11 -29.30 16.49 9.53
N GLY A 12 -28.99 16.88 10.77
CA GLY A 12 -27.68 17.34 11.14
C GLY A 12 -26.65 16.27 10.78
N CYS A 13 -25.58 16.69 10.10
CA CYS A 13 -24.39 15.87 9.87
C CYS A 13 -23.66 15.61 11.20
N GLY A 14 -24.31 14.94 12.14
CA GLY A 14 -23.59 14.24 13.19
C GLY A 14 -22.87 13.10 12.49
N LEU A 15 -21.54 13.15 12.47
CA LEU A 15 -20.77 11.96 12.13
C LEU A 15 -21.23 10.86 13.08
N ASP A 16 -21.64 9.72 12.53
CA ASP A 16 -21.95 8.55 13.33
C ASP A 16 -20.74 8.21 14.24
N ASP A 17 -20.97 7.53 15.35
CA ASP A 17 -19.88 7.05 16.18
C ASP A 17 -18.93 6.15 15.35
N PRO A 18 -17.61 6.17 15.61
CA PRO A 18 -16.66 5.32 14.91
C PRO A 18 -17.04 3.84 15.07
N PRO A 19 -16.91 3.00 14.02
CA PRO A 19 -17.22 1.58 14.10
C PRO A 19 -16.44 0.91 15.24
N VAL A 20 -17.08 0.00 15.97
CA VAL A 20 -16.43 -0.75 17.06
C VAL A 20 -15.33 -1.67 16.52
N GLN A 21 -15.52 -2.22 15.32
CA GLN A 21 -14.54 -3.02 14.59
C GLN A 21 -14.36 -2.46 13.18
N PRO A 22 -13.55 -1.40 13.02
CA PRO A 22 -13.29 -0.81 11.72
C PRO A 22 -12.59 -1.82 10.80
N SER A 23 -12.98 -1.83 9.54
CA SER A 23 -12.29 -2.53 8.46
C SER A 23 -11.17 -1.65 7.88
N TRP A 24 -10.14 -2.29 7.35
CA TRP A 24 -9.01 -1.64 6.72
C TRP A 24 -9.45 -0.73 5.57
N GLN A 25 -10.12 -1.28 4.55
CA GLN A 25 -10.37 -0.52 3.33
C GLN A 25 -11.50 0.50 3.46
N VAL A 26 -12.56 0.19 4.21
CA VAL A 26 -13.75 1.07 4.28
C VAL A 26 -13.54 2.18 5.30
N ASP A 27 -12.89 1.89 6.43
CA ASP A 27 -12.85 2.81 7.56
C ASP A 27 -11.45 3.43 7.76
N VAL A 28 -10.39 2.62 7.71
CA VAL A 28 -9.04 3.05 8.10
C VAL A 28 -8.29 3.70 6.95
N MET A 29 -8.26 3.06 5.79
CA MET A 29 -7.53 3.51 4.61
C MET A 29 -7.94 4.93 4.19
N PRO A 30 -9.22 5.35 4.21
CA PRO A 30 -9.59 6.73 3.91
C PRO A 30 -9.00 7.75 4.90
N VAL A 31 -8.96 7.41 6.19
CA VAL A 31 -8.34 8.27 7.22
C VAL A 31 -6.84 8.40 6.95
N LEU A 32 -6.14 7.30 6.67
CA LEU A 32 -4.71 7.31 6.38
C LEU A 32 -4.39 8.00 5.05
N ALA A 33 -5.18 7.78 4.01
CA ALA A 33 -5.02 8.40 2.69
C ALA A 33 -5.12 9.93 2.77
N ALA A 34 -6.09 10.45 3.53
CA ALA A 34 -6.30 11.88 3.69
C ALA A 34 -5.19 12.58 4.50
N ASN A 35 -4.48 11.84 5.37
CA ASN A 35 -3.65 12.43 6.41
C ASN A 35 -2.17 12.05 6.37
N CYS A 36 -1.85 10.84 5.91
CA CYS A 36 -0.57 10.21 6.19
C CYS A 36 0.14 9.68 4.95
N VAL A 37 -0.61 9.09 4.02
CA VAL A 37 -0.08 8.43 2.81
C VAL A 37 0.83 9.34 2.00
N ARG A 38 0.54 10.64 1.93
CA ARG A 38 1.38 11.60 1.21
C ARG A 38 2.86 11.51 1.58
N CYS A 39 3.19 11.28 2.86
CA CYS A 39 4.58 11.13 3.30
C CYS A 39 4.96 9.66 3.51
N HIS A 40 4.02 8.84 3.99
CA HIS A 40 4.20 7.42 4.29
C HIS A 40 3.66 6.53 3.16
N THR A 41 4.20 6.70 1.96
CA THR A 41 3.99 5.84 0.79
C THR A 41 5.35 5.37 0.27
N TYR A 42 5.36 4.64 -0.85
CA TYR A 42 6.56 4.26 -1.58
C TYR A 42 6.58 4.88 -2.99
N PRO A 43 7.64 5.60 -3.37
CA PRO A 43 8.78 5.99 -2.54
C PRO A 43 8.39 7.00 -1.45
N THR A 44 9.03 6.90 -0.29
CA THR A 44 8.77 7.79 0.86
C THR A 44 9.23 9.22 0.56
N ILE A 45 8.43 10.22 0.97
CA ILE A 45 8.75 11.64 0.79
C ILE A 45 8.55 12.45 2.08
N GLY A 46 9.01 13.71 2.08
CA GLY A 46 8.66 14.67 3.14
C GLY A 46 9.30 14.40 4.51
N PHE A 47 10.55 13.93 4.53
CA PHE A 47 11.31 13.59 5.74
C PHE A 47 10.72 12.46 6.60
N ALA A 48 9.69 11.75 6.12
CA ALA A 48 9.25 10.52 6.75
C ALA A 48 10.38 9.48 6.70
N ALA A 49 10.53 8.72 7.78
CA ALA A 49 11.44 7.59 7.79
C ALA A 49 10.94 6.53 6.78
N PRO A 50 11.84 5.95 5.96
CA PRO A 50 11.46 4.84 5.08
C PRO A 50 11.08 3.61 5.90
N GLY A 51 10.48 2.62 5.23
CA GLY A 51 10.14 1.33 5.86
C GLY A 51 8.73 1.26 6.45
N LEU A 52 7.88 2.27 6.20
CA LEU A 52 6.45 2.19 6.50
C LEU A 52 5.60 2.73 5.34
N ARG A 53 4.68 1.91 4.85
CA ARG A 53 3.60 2.25 3.93
C ARG A 53 2.28 2.32 4.69
N MET A 54 1.61 3.48 4.63
CA MET A 54 0.28 3.67 5.20
C MET A 54 -0.84 3.53 4.16
N ASP A 55 -0.47 3.28 2.91
CA ASP A 55 -1.35 2.93 1.80
C ASP A 55 -1.44 1.42 1.58
N SER A 56 -0.82 0.59 2.42
CA SER A 56 -0.96 -0.87 2.39
C SER A 56 -1.21 -1.43 3.78
N TYR A 57 -1.93 -2.54 3.84
CA TYR A 57 -2.24 -3.23 5.08
C TYR A 57 -1.03 -4.01 5.63
N ASP A 58 -0.38 -4.83 4.79
CA ASP A 58 0.74 -5.72 5.16
C ASP A 58 2.05 -5.26 4.50
N ALA A 59 3.13 -6.00 4.76
CA ALA A 59 4.46 -5.70 4.29
C ALA A 59 4.67 -6.06 2.81
N VAL A 60 5.38 -5.18 2.09
CA VAL A 60 5.76 -5.37 0.69
C VAL A 60 7.27 -5.48 0.54
N GLU A 61 7.73 -6.43 -0.28
CA GLU A 61 9.14 -6.58 -0.63
C GLU A 61 9.47 -5.70 -1.85
N VAL A 62 10.56 -4.94 -1.76
CA VAL A 62 11.10 -4.12 -2.86
C VAL A 62 12.62 -4.22 -2.91
N VAL A 63 13.22 -4.01 -4.07
CA VAL A 63 14.67 -3.94 -4.32
C VAL A 63 15.34 -2.83 -3.53
N ALA A 64 14.68 -1.67 -3.39
CA ALA A 64 15.30 -0.51 -2.74
C ALA A 64 15.65 -0.72 -1.26
N PHE A 65 15.15 -1.77 -0.62
CA PHE A 65 15.42 -2.08 0.78
C PHE A 65 15.87 -3.54 0.96
N ASP A 66 16.79 -3.76 1.89
CA ASP A 66 17.24 -5.12 2.27
C ASP A 66 16.21 -5.87 3.13
N ALA A 67 15.14 -5.19 3.55
CA ALA A 67 14.03 -5.72 4.34
C ALA A 67 12.69 -5.26 3.74
N PRO A 68 11.60 -6.00 3.95
CA PRO A 68 10.27 -5.56 3.56
C PRO A 68 9.93 -4.19 4.17
N ILE A 69 9.14 -3.41 3.43
CA ILE A 69 8.52 -2.20 3.95
C ILE A 69 7.26 -2.62 4.69
N ASP A 70 7.13 -2.25 5.97
CA ASP A 70 5.93 -2.59 6.75
C ASP A 70 4.68 -1.90 6.21
N GLY A 71 3.56 -2.62 6.24
CA GLY A 71 2.23 -2.05 6.09
C GLY A 71 1.71 -1.41 7.38
N ALA A 72 0.54 -0.78 7.28
CA ALA A 72 -0.09 -0.07 8.38
C ALA A 72 -0.47 -1.00 9.54
N ALA A 73 -0.88 -2.24 9.27
CA ALA A 73 -1.35 -3.17 10.30
C ALA A 73 -0.24 -3.51 11.31
N HIS A 74 1.00 -3.69 10.83
CA HIS A 74 2.18 -3.94 11.66
C HIS A 74 2.47 -2.80 12.65
N ASN A 75 2.02 -1.58 12.31
CA ASN A 75 2.28 -0.37 13.09
C ASN A 75 1.00 0.26 13.66
N ALA A 76 -0.14 -0.43 13.64
CA ALA A 76 -1.45 0.14 13.99
C ALA A 76 -1.49 0.80 15.38
N THR A 77 -0.94 0.13 16.40
CA THR A 77 -0.85 0.69 17.75
C THR A 77 0.04 1.94 17.80
N LEU A 78 1.17 1.93 17.10
CA LEU A 78 2.08 3.08 17.06
C LEU A 78 1.42 4.27 16.34
N ILE A 79 0.73 4.01 15.22
CA ILE A 79 -0.06 5.00 14.49
C ILE A 79 -1.08 5.64 15.44
N ALA A 80 -1.91 4.82 16.09
CA ALA A 80 -2.96 5.30 17.00
C ALA A 80 -2.42 6.05 18.23
N GLN A 81 -1.16 5.81 18.63
CA GLN A 81 -0.48 6.57 19.69
C GLN A 81 0.11 7.89 19.18
N ARG A 82 0.71 7.89 17.98
CA ARG A 82 1.43 9.04 17.41
C ARG A 82 0.51 10.18 16.96
N ILE A 83 -0.73 9.88 16.61
CA ILE A 83 -1.75 10.88 16.24
C ILE A 83 -2.27 11.70 17.43
N GLN A 84 -1.93 11.34 18.67
CA GLN A 84 -2.38 12.06 19.86
C GLN A 84 -1.44 13.23 20.14
N TYR A 85 -1.89 14.45 19.84
CA TYR A 85 -1.12 15.69 20.01
C TYR A 85 -0.53 15.83 21.44
N SER A 86 -1.29 15.40 22.45
CA SER A 86 -0.88 15.43 23.86
C SER A 86 0.24 14.46 24.24
N LYS A 87 0.61 13.52 23.35
CA LYS A 87 1.66 12.50 23.60
C LYS A 87 2.98 12.79 22.90
N TYR A 88 3.10 13.96 22.30
CA TYR A 88 4.31 14.42 21.62
C TYR A 88 5.46 14.72 22.61
N ARG A 89 6.70 14.37 22.25
CA ARG A 89 7.92 14.73 23.00
C ARG A 89 8.58 15.97 22.39
N PRO A 90 9.15 16.88 23.21
CA PRO A 90 9.87 18.05 22.71
C PRO A 90 10.91 17.68 21.63
N GLY A 91 10.80 18.28 20.44
CA GLY A 91 11.72 18.08 19.33
C GLY A 91 11.31 17.02 18.29
N GLU A 92 10.21 16.29 18.50
CA GLU A 92 9.65 15.42 17.46
C GLU A 92 8.88 16.24 16.38
N THR A 93 8.27 15.60 15.39
CA THR A 93 7.21 16.24 14.57
C THR A 93 5.85 15.69 14.98
N VAL A 94 4.86 16.58 15.16
CA VAL A 94 3.47 16.16 15.41
C VAL A 94 2.91 15.48 14.17
N MET A 95 2.21 14.35 14.35
CA MET A 95 1.61 13.61 13.26
C MET A 95 0.07 13.68 13.31
N PRO A 96 -0.60 13.85 12.15
CA PRO A 96 -0.01 14.25 10.87
C PRO A 96 0.47 15.72 10.91
N PRO A 97 1.52 16.11 10.17
CA PRO A 97 2.00 17.48 10.18
C PRO A 97 0.97 18.45 9.58
N GLY A 98 0.68 19.54 10.28
CA GLY A 98 -0.18 20.62 9.79
C GLY A 98 -1.69 20.35 9.90
N ARG A 99 -2.11 19.22 10.50
CA ARG A 99 -3.51 18.94 10.78
C ARG A 99 -3.65 18.11 12.07
N GLU A 100 -4.58 18.51 12.93
CA GLU A 100 -5.06 17.67 14.02
C GLU A 100 -6.22 16.81 13.52
N LEU A 101 -6.21 15.51 13.84
CA LEU A 101 -7.30 14.60 13.50
C LEU A 101 -8.52 14.87 14.39
N GLY A 102 -9.72 14.71 13.86
CA GLY A 102 -10.96 14.81 14.64
C GLY A 102 -11.22 13.55 15.48
N ASP A 103 -12.13 13.67 16.45
CA ASP A 103 -12.48 12.57 17.37
C ASP A 103 -12.92 11.29 16.65
N TYR A 104 -13.67 11.43 15.54
CA TYR A 104 -14.08 10.30 14.70
C TYR A 104 -12.87 9.56 14.11
N GLU A 105 -11.95 10.28 13.46
CA GLU A 105 -10.74 9.70 12.85
C GLU A 105 -9.85 9.03 13.90
N ILE A 106 -9.67 9.69 15.05
CA ILE A 106 -8.93 9.14 16.19
C ILE A 106 -9.62 7.87 16.70
N GLY A 107 -10.94 7.89 16.80
CA GLY A 107 -11.75 6.75 17.21
C GLY A 107 -11.60 5.55 16.28
N VAL A 108 -11.70 5.76 14.96
CA VAL A 108 -11.46 4.72 13.95
C VAL A 108 -10.09 4.09 14.13
N LEU A 109 -9.02 4.87 14.19
CA LEU A 109 -7.66 4.33 14.29
C LEU A 109 -7.39 3.61 15.62
N ARG A 110 -8.00 4.07 16.72
CA ARG A 110 -7.86 3.43 18.04
C ARG A 110 -8.66 2.14 18.16
N ASN A 111 -9.89 2.11 17.63
CA ASN A 111 -10.71 0.91 17.59
C ASN A 111 -10.05 -0.14 16.71
N TRP A 112 -9.59 0.27 15.52
CA TRP A 112 -8.86 -0.60 14.60
C TRP A 112 -7.58 -1.15 15.22
N ALA A 113 -6.79 -0.33 15.91
CA ALA A 113 -5.59 -0.80 16.59
C ALA A 113 -5.86 -1.74 17.80
N GLY A 114 -7.12 -2.03 18.12
CA GLY A 114 -7.49 -2.85 19.27
C GLY A 114 -7.16 -2.21 20.63
N LEU A 115 -7.04 -0.88 20.68
CA LEU A 115 -6.72 -0.15 21.92
C LEU A 115 -7.92 0.03 22.84
N VAL A 116 -9.14 -0.07 22.30
CA VAL A 116 -10.38 0.10 23.05
C VAL A 116 -10.88 -1.22 23.64
N ASP A 117 -10.74 -2.31 22.91
CA ASP A 117 -11.10 -3.66 23.38
C ASP A 117 -9.93 -4.43 24.01
N GLY A 118 -8.70 -3.90 23.91
CA GLY A 118 -7.49 -4.49 24.45
C GLY A 118 -6.93 -5.65 23.61
N SER A 119 -7.48 -5.91 22.42
CA SER A 119 -7.02 -7.00 21.56
C SER A 119 -5.63 -6.76 20.98
N LEU A 120 -5.25 -5.49 20.78
CA LEU A 120 -4.04 -5.06 20.07
C LEU A 120 -3.90 -5.73 18.68
N LYS A 121 -5.04 -5.98 18.04
CA LYS A 121 -5.12 -6.56 16.70
C LYS A 121 -5.76 -5.57 15.76
N ALA A 122 -5.14 -5.39 14.61
CA ALA A 122 -5.63 -4.59 13.51
C ALA A 122 -6.23 -5.51 12.46
N PRO A 123 -7.53 -5.85 12.52
CA PRO A 123 -8.13 -6.75 11.56
C PRO A 123 -8.24 -6.07 10.19
N ARG A 124 -8.13 -6.87 9.12
CA ARG A 124 -8.40 -6.44 7.76
C ARG A 124 -9.88 -6.09 7.56
N GLY A 125 -10.78 -6.93 8.06
CA GLY A 125 -12.22 -6.74 7.88
C GLY A 125 -12.65 -6.85 6.42
N ALA A 126 -13.92 -6.56 6.14
CA ALA A 126 -14.43 -6.64 4.78
C ALA A 126 -13.84 -5.56 3.88
N GLY A 127 -13.45 -5.94 2.66
CA GLY A 127 -13.07 -5.01 1.61
C GLY A 127 -14.25 -4.25 0.99
N ARG A 128 -13.93 -3.24 0.18
CA ARG A 128 -14.90 -2.50 -0.64
C ARG A 128 -15.44 -3.41 -1.74
N SER A 129 -16.71 -3.23 -2.09
CA SER A 129 -17.36 -4.01 -3.15
C SER A 129 -16.85 -3.72 -4.55
N ASP A 130 -16.17 -2.58 -4.74
CA ASP A 130 -15.60 -2.14 -6.01
C ASP A 130 -14.09 -2.42 -6.13
N ASN A 131 -13.51 -3.18 -5.19
CA ASN A 131 -12.10 -3.57 -5.24
C ASN A 131 -11.79 -4.36 -6.52
N ALA A 132 -10.70 -4.02 -7.19
CA ALA A 132 -10.24 -4.70 -8.39
C ALA A 132 -8.74 -4.97 -8.32
N PRO A 133 -8.27 -6.15 -8.78
CA PRO A 133 -6.84 -6.43 -8.78
C PRO A 133 -6.10 -5.52 -9.78
N PRO A 134 -4.83 -5.18 -9.51
CA PRO A 134 -4.05 -4.36 -10.40
C PRO A 134 -3.64 -5.11 -11.68
N GLU A 135 -3.32 -4.35 -12.73
CA GLU A 135 -2.89 -4.85 -14.03
C GLU A 135 -1.46 -4.42 -14.33
N LEU A 136 -0.71 -5.28 -15.02
CA LEU A 136 0.65 -5.00 -15.48
C LEU A 136 0.75 -5.16 -17.00
N THR A 137 1.34 -4.16 -17.65
CA THR A 137 1.95 -4.30 -18.98
C THR A 137 3.46 -4.21 -18.85
N LEU A 138 4.19 -5.14 -19.48
CA LEU A 138 5.65 -5.17 -19.51
C LEU A 138 6.15 -5.37 -20.94
N GLU A 139 7.10 -4.53 -21.38
CA GLU A 139 7.63 -4.51 -22.74
C GLU A 139 9.17 -4.43 -22.71
N GLU A 140 9.87 -5.36 -23.36
CA GLU A 140 11.31 -5.20 -23.63
C GLU A 140 11.50 -4.12 -24.70
N ILE A 141 12.17 -3.02 -24.35
CA ILE A 141 12.35 -1.84 -25.22
C ILE A 141 13.78 -1.67 -25.71
N GLY A 142 14.72 -2.52 -25.27
CA GLY A 142 16.08 -2.51 -25.77
C GLY A 142 16.97 -3.56 -25.10
N ARG A 143 18.01 -3.97 -25.82
CA ARG A 143 19.01 -4.93 -25.33
C ARG A 143 20.39 -4.53 -25.82
N ASN A 144 21.36 -4.52 -24.91
CA ASN A 144 22.77 -4.27 -25.20
C ASN A 144 23.63 -5.31 -24.46
N GLY A 145 23.95 -6.41 -25.14
CA GLY A 145 24.65 -7.54 -24.53
C GLY A 145 23.85 -8.14 -23.37
N VAL A 146 24.42 -8.05 -22.17
CA VAL A 146 23.83 -8.54 -20.91
C VAL A 146 22.83 -7.58 -20.28
N LEU A 147 22.70 -6.35 -20.79
CA LEU A 147 21.75 -5.37 -20.27
C LEU A 147 20.44 -5.42 -21.07
N VAL A 148 19.32 -5.64 -20.38
CA VAL A 148 17.98 -5.68 -20.98
C VAL A 148 17.11 -4.61 -20.36
N MET A 149 16.60 -3.70 -21.17
CA MET A 149 15.78 -2.57 -20.72
C MET A 149 14.31 -2.85 -20.96
N PHE A 150 13.50 -2.62 -19.94
CA PHE A 150 12.05 -2.80 -19.98
C PHE A 150 11.34 -1.48 -19.74
N ARG A 151 10.15 -1.36 -20.34
CA ARG A 151 9.11 -0.40 -19.97
C ARG A 151 7.99 -1.16 -19.29
N TYR A 152 7.40 -0.57 -18.26
CA TYR A 152 6.19 -1.10 -17.65
C TYR A 152 5.10 -0.05 -17.49
N GLU A 153 3.87 -0.52 -17.35
CA GLU A 153 2.72 0.22 -16.86
C GLU A 153 1.97 -0.62 -15.83
N VAL A 154 1.84 -0.12 -14.61
CA VAL A 154 0.98 -0.68 -13.56
C VAL A 154 -0.26 0.19 -13.45
N ARG A 155 -1.43 -0.43 -13.53
CA ARG A 155 -2.73 0.25 -13.41
C ARG A 155 -3.56 -0.40 -12.34
N ASP A 156 -4.33 0.43 -11.67
CA ASP A 156 -5.41 -0.02 -10.82
C ASP A 156 -6.72 0.65 -11.25
N ARG A 157 -7.81 -0.13 -11.30
CA ARG A 157 -9.10 0.34 -11.78
C ARG A 157 -9.85 1.16 -10.72
N ASP A 158 -9.73 0.78 -9.45
CA ASP A 158 -10.35 1.49 -8.34
C ASP A 158 -9.47 2.63 -7.78
N ARG A 159 -8.24 2.72 -8.33
CA ARG A 159 -7.25 3.80 -8.17
C ARG A 159 -6.46 3.71 -6.88
N ASP A 160 -6.31 2.51 -6.35
CA ASP A 160 -5.41 2.27 -5.25
C ASP A 160 -3.93 2.40 -5.69
N LEU A 161 -3.06 2.65 -4.72
CA LEU A 161 -1.62 2.82 -4.95
C LEU A 161 -0.94 1.45 -4.90
N VAL A 162 -0.52 0.99 -6.08
CA VAL A 162 0.15 -0.29 -6.28
C VAL A 162 1.64 -0.13 -6.09
N VAL A 163 2.21 -1.00 -5.27
CA VAL A 163 3.65 -1.18 -5.13
C VAL A 163 3.94 -2.66 -5.12
N GLY A 164 5.06 -3.03 -5.71
CA GLY A 164 5.45 -4.41 -5.78
C GLY A 164 6.81 -4.56 -6.41
N ASN A 165 7.06 -5.75 -6.92
CA ASN A 165 8.32 -6.05 -7.55
C ASN A 165 8.17 -6.99 -8.74
N LEU A 166 9.19 -6.97 -9.59
CA LEU A 166 9.39 -7.97 -10.62
C LEU A 166 10.46 -8.95 -10.15
N ARG A 167 10.14 -10.24 -10.20
CA ARG A 167 11.07 -11.35 -9.98
C ARG A 167 11.48 -11.91 -11.33
N GLY A 168 12.75 -12.24 -11.48
CA GLY A 168 13.33 -12.69 -12.73
C GLY A 168 14.76 -13.19 -12.56
N PRO A 169 15.54 -13.35 -13.64
CA PRO A 169 16.92 -13.81 -13.56
C PRO A 169 17.79 -12.84 -12.76
N ARG A 170 18.45 -13.34 -11.72
CA ARG A 170 19.40 -12.58 -10.89
C ARG A 170 20.39 -13.53 -10.26
N LYS A 171 21.70 -13.24 -10.37
CA LYS A 171 22.72 -14.01 -9.67
C LYS A 171 22.98 -13.42 -8.27
N LYS A 172 22.66 -14.17 -7.21
CA LYS A 172 23.04 -13.85 -5.82
C LYS A 172 23.52 -15.12 -5.11
N GLY A 173 24.83 -15.30 -5.05
CA GLY A 173 25.42 -16.56 -4.57
C GLY A 173 24.98 -17.74 -5.44
N ASN A 174 24.29 -18.72 -4.86
CA ASN A 174 23.77 -19.88 -5.60
C ASN A 174 22.38 -19.63 -6.22
N GLU A 175 21.68 -18.57 -5.84
CA GLU A 175 20.38 -18.20 -6.41
C GLU A 175 20.56 -17.60 -7.81
N VAL A 176 19.69 -18.01 -8.75
CA VAL A 176 19.68 -17.55 -10.15
C VAL A 176 18.40 -16.81 -10.53
N THR A 177 17.48 -16.67 -9.57
CA THR A 177 16.24 -15.90 -9.68
C THR A 177 16.15 -14.95 -8.49
N GLY A 178 15.40 -13.87 -8.59
CA GLY A 178 15.14 -12.98 -7.46
C GLY A 178 14.50 -11.68 -7.90
N VAL A 179 14.35 -10.76 -6.96
CA VAL A 179 13.80 -9.42 -7.24
C VAL A 179 14.78 -8.64 -8.12
N VAL A 180 14.32 -8.21 -9.30
CA VAL A 180 15.12 -7.50 -10.33
C VAL A 180 14.68 -6.05 -10.55
N ALA A 181 13.46 -5.68 -10.16
CA ALA A 181 12.97 -4.31 -10.26
C ALA A 181 11.84 -4.02 -9.28
N ASP A 182 11.70 -2.75 -8.91
CA ASP A 182 10.53 -2.24 -8.21
C ASP A 182 9.48 -1.79 -9.21
N LEU A 183 8.23 -2.11 -8.90
CA LEU A 183 7.06 -1.70 -9.68
C LEU A 183 6.21 -0.79 -8.79
N VAL A 184 5.86 0.38 -9.30
CA VAL A 184 4.96 1.33 -8.64
C VAL A 184 3.87 1.79 -9.61
N SER A 185 2.72 2.22 -9.10
CA SER A 185 1.62 2.73 -9.92
C SER A 185 2.08 3.72 -10.99
N GLY A 186 1.54 3.56 -12.20
CA GLY A 186 1.86 4.40 -13.34
C GLY A 186 2.87 3.72 -14.28
N ARG A 187 3.74 4.52 -14.91
CA ARG A 187 4.66 4.06 -15.96
C ARG A 187 6.10 4.24 -15.52
N GLY A 188 6.94 3.28 -15.89
CA GLY A 188 8.36 3.35 -15.59
C GLY A 188 9.21 2.56 -16.57
N THR A 189 10.52 2.63 -16.34
CA THR A 189 11.52 1.83 -17.04
C THR A 189 12.55 1.32 -16.05
N PHE A 190 13.08 0.13 -16.29
CA PHE A 190 14.20 -0.42 -15.54
C PHE A 190 15.11 -1.25 -16.45
N THR A 191 16.31 -1.57 -15.97
CA THR A 191 17.27 -2.41 -16.69
C THR A 191 17.62 -3.60 -15.83
N ILE A 192 17.55 -4.80 -16.40
CA ILE A 192 18.07 -6.02 -15.80
C ILE A 192 19.50 -6.21 -16.31
N ASP A 193 20.44 -6.41 -15.38
CA ASP A 193 21.79 -6.84 -15.68
C ASP A 193 21.87 -8.37 -15.56
N LEU A 194 22.14 -9.02 -16.69
CA LEU A 194 22.26 -10.48 -16.81
C LEU A 194 23.71 -10.96 -16.64
N THR A 195 24.63 -10.11 -16.19
CA THR A 195 26.00 -10.52 -15.87
C THR A 195 25.97 -11.68 -14.87
N ASP A 196 26.73 -12.73 -15.17
CA ASP A 196 26.84 -13.95 -14.38
C ASP A 196 25.55 -14.78 -14.22
N VAL A 197 24.46 -14.42 -14.91
CA VAL A 197 23.27 -15.26 -15.01
C VAL A 197 23.53 -16.37 -16.04
N PRO A 198 23.35 -17.65 -15.71
CA PRO A 198 23.51 -18.74 -16.68
C PRO A 198 22.55 -18.61 -17.86
N ALA A 199 23.01 -19.01 -19.05
CA ALA A 199 22.15 -19.12 -20.23
C ALA A 199 20.91 -19.98 -19.93
N GLY A 200 19.74 -19.55 -20.42
CA GLY A 200 18.48 -20.20 -20.11
C GLY A 200 17.25 -19.34 -20.37
N SER A 201 16.07 -19.88 -20.07
CA SER A 201 14.81 -19.15 -20.12
C SER A 201 14.26 -19.01 -18.71
N TYR A 202 13.98 -17.78 -18.31
CA TYR A 202 13.54 -17.43 -16.97
C TYR A 202 12.16 -16.77 -17.05
N GLU A 203 11.23 -17.22 -16.22
CA GLU A 203 9.95 -16.53 -16.08
C GLU A 203 10.16 -15.20 -15.36
N LEU A 204 9.49 -14.17 -15.85
CA LEU A 204 9.32 -12.90 -15.15
C LEU A 204 7.97 -12.95 -14.44
N VAL A 205 7.98 -12.81 -13.11
CA VAL A 205 6.76 -12.83 -12.29
C VAL A 205 6.70 -11.54 -11.50
N ALA A 206 5.65 -10.76 -11.70
CA ALA A 206 5.40 -9.57 -10.91
C ALA A 206 4.56 -9.93 -9.68
N ARG A 207 4.95 -9.42 -8.52
CA ARG A 207 4.20 -9.47 -7.27
C ARG A 207 3.71 -8.07 -6.95
N LEU A 208 2.40 -7.81 -7.03
CA LEU A 208 1.82 -6.47 -6.90
C LEU A 208 0.85 -6.39 -5.71
N ASP A 209 1.03 -5.38 -4.86
CA ASP A 209 0.20 -5.04 -3.71
C ASP A 209 -0.40 -3.64 -3.93
N ASP A 210 -1.71 -3.58 -4.17
CA ASP A 210 -2.54 -2.37 -4.29
C ASP A 210 -2.93 -1.79 -2.91
N GLY A 211 -2.48 -2.40 -1.81
CA GLY A 211 -2.84 -2.03 -0.45
C GLY A 211 -4.20 -2.58 -0.03
N ALA A 212 -4.86 -3.32 -0.92
CA ALA A 212 -6.18 -3.86 -0.75
C ALA A 212 -6.18 -5.35 -0.42
N ASP A 213 -7.37 -5.91 -0.26
CA ASP A 213 -7.55 -7.36 -0.34
C ASP A 213 -7.82 -7.75 -1.80
N ILE A 214 -6.78 -8.24 -2.46
CA ILE A 214 -6.82 -8.71 -3.84
C ILE A 214 -7.64 -10.01 -4.01
N ASP A 215 -7.93 -10.78 -2.95
CA ASP A 215 -8.79 -11.97 -3.00
C ASP A 215 -10.17 -11.78 -2.33
N GLY A 216 -10.54 -10.54 -2.01
CA GLY A 216 -11.88 -10.14 -1.54
C GLY A 216 -12.01 -10.15 -0.02
N PRO A 217 -13.16 -9.80 0.57
CA PRO A 217 -13.29 -9.52 2.02
C PRO A 217 -12.90 -10.66 2.99
N ASP A 218 -12.76 -11.90 2.49
CA ASP A 218 -12.33 -13.08 3.27
C ASP A 218 -10.95 -13.61 2.82
N GLY A 219 -10.29 -12.86 1.94
CA GLY A 219 -8.99 -13.13 1.38
C GLY A 219 -7.86 -13.01 2.41
N THR A 220 -6.74 -13.65 2.10
CA THR A 220 -5.54 -13.56 2.94
C THR A 220 -4.31 -13.16 2.16
N ASN A 221 -4.45 -12.93 0.86
CA ASN A 221 -3.33 -12.58 0.02
C ASN A 221 -3.22 -11.05 -0.03
N ASP A 222 -2.04 -10.52 0.27
CA ASP A 222 -1.80 -9.07 0.22
C ASP A 222 -1.23 -8.64 -1.14
N PHE A 223 -1.14 -9.57 -2.09
CA PHE A 223 -0.53 -9.34 -3.38
C PHE A 223 -0.98 -10.34 -4.44
N ILE A 224 -1.11 -9.89 -5.68
CA ILE A 224 -1.28 -10.80 -6.82
C ILE A 224 0.07 -11.15 -7.43
N GLU A 225 0.17 -12.36 -7.97
CA GLU A 225 1.25 -12.74 -8.87
C GLU A 225 0.76 -12.69 -10.33
N ILE A 226 1.48 -11.93 -11.17
CA ILE A 226 1.23 -11.82 -12.60
C ILE A 226 2.43 -12.37 -13.36
N SER A 227 2.23 -13.39 -14.19
CA SER A 227 3.24 -13.80 -15.16
C SER A 227 3.43 -12.68 -16.18
N ALA A 228 4.62 -12.09 -16.21
CA ALA A 228 4.99 -10.94 -17.04
C ALA A 228 5.78 -11.35 -18.30
N GLY A 229 5.87 -12.66 -18.57
CA GLY A 229 6.51 -13.22 -19.76
C GLY A 229 7.80 -13.99 -19.47
N MET A 230 8.53 -14.33 -20.52
CA MET A 230 9.78 -15.08 -20.44
C MET A 230 10.95 -14.22 -20.89
N LEU A 231 12.06 -14.23 -20.14
CA LEU A 231 13.33 -13.63 -20.50
C LEU A 231 14.34 -14.71 -20.88
N VAL A 232 14.87 -14.63 -22.09
CA VAL A 232 15.96 -15.49 -22.55
C VAL A 232 17.30 -14.83 -22.26
N VAL A 233 18.17 -15.58 -21.56
CA VAL A 233 19.57 -15.28 -21.33
C VAL A 233 20.39 -16.10 -22.34
N PRO A 234 21.14 -15.43 -23.24
CA PRO A 234 21.89 -16.10 -24.30
C PRO A 234 23.11 -16.88 -23.80
#